data_AF-A0A7V1N9C2-F1
#
_entry.id   AF-A0A7V1N9C2-F1
#
_cell.length_a   1.000
_cell.length_b   1.000
_cell.length_c   1.000
_cell.angle_alpha   90.00
_cell.angle_beta   90.00
_cell.angle_gamma   90.00
#
_symmetry.space_group_name_H-M   'P 1'
#
loop_
_entity.id
_entity.type
_entity.pdbx_description
1 polymer ?
#
loop_
_entity_poly.entity_id
_entity_poly.type
_entity_poly.pdbx_seq_one_letter_code
_entity_poly.pdbx_strand_id
1 'polypeptide(L)'
;MTIGRRRLRKALIVAGCLFGTVEVPAAPLGICLIGLGGVLHLWSKGCLEQNLRLITSGPYRFSRNPFYLANGLVDLGLCLVIGRLWITLVYFGLWALAYRATIAKEERRLESLFPGEFSAYRACVPVLIPTGRRWPRADATGRFSFGNPALARGSEYARLLGIAMAPAVIQAAGILRRERGAIFLEENAAGLAVIVFLAALWIVKLALAETFRRPETMLLPFERHPLLRMAIGLALLGAAVAVGEPWAMALPVLWMALLVLDRGGRFLFDGRREEGRYRLVRRPWRFFPAIAFGSILVFSCVTVLNHWPPV
;
A
#
# COMPACT_ATOMS: atom_id res chain seq x y z
N MET A 1 15.01 19.02 -14.83
CA MET A 1 14.77 17.87 -13.90
C MET A 1 13.28 17.61 -13.77
N THR A 2 12.74 16.50 -14.28
CA THR A 2 11.33 16.13 -14.04
C THR A 2 11.21 15.45 -12.67
N ILE A 3 10.66 16.15 -11.68
CA ILE A 3 10.41 15.58 -10.35
C ILE A 3 9.39 14.44 -10.47
N GLY A 4 9.84 13.21 -10.29
CA GLY A 4 9.00 12.03 -10.42
C GLY A 4 8.09 11.84 -9.20
N ARG A 5 6.78 12.01 -9.38
CA ARG A 5 5.75 11.80 -8.34
C ARG A 5 5.86 10.49 -7.55
N ARG A 6 6.46 9.44 -8.16
CA ARG A 6 6.59 8.09 -7.58
C ARG A 6 7.44 8.05 -6.32
N ARG A 7 8.33 9.02 -6.11
CA ARG A 7 9.26 9.06 -4.96
C ARG A 7 8.84 10.06 -3.89
N LEU A 8 7.93 11.00 -4.17
CA LEU A 8 7.55 12.07 -3.25
C LEU A 8 7.08 11.54 -1.88
N ARG A 9 6.09 10.65 -1.85
CA ARG A 9 5.61 10.09 -0.58
C ARG A 9 6.70 9.35 0.20
N LYS A 10 7.61 8.66 -0.50
CA LYS A 10 8.73 7.99 0.18
C LYS A 10 9.66 9.01 0.84
N ALA A 11 9.97 10.10 0.13
CA ALA A 11 10.75 11.20 0.69
C ALA A 11 10.03 11.84 1.88
N LEU A 12 8.71 12.01 1.82
CA LEU A 12 7.91 12.50 2.94
C LEU A 12 7.99 11.58 4.16
N ILE A 13 7.86 10.27 3.96
CA ILE A 13 7.99 9.29 5.06
C ILE A 13 9.39 9.35 5.67
N VAL A 14 10.44 9.40 4.84
CA VAL A 14 11.82 9.55 5.33
C VAL A 14 12.00 10.85 6.12
N ALA A 15 11.52 11.98 5.60
CA ALA A 15 11.54 13.25 6.30
C ALA A 15 10.77 13.17 7.63
N GLY A 16 9.63 12.49 7.65
CA GLY A 16 8.87 12.22 8.86
C GLY A 16 9.65 11.39 9.87
N CYS A 17 10.34 10.33 9.44
CA CYS A 17 11.19 9.54 10.33
C CYS A 17 12.34 10.36 10.92
N LEU A 18 12.91 11.31 10.16
CA LEU A 18 14.04 12.14 10.60
C LEU A 18 13.64 13.33 11.47
N PHE A 19 12.49 13.95 11.18
CA PHE A 19 12.10 15.26 11.74
C PHE A 19 10.76 15.28 12.47
N GLY A 20 9.97 14.19 12.40
CA GLY A 20 8.67 14.09 13.05
C GLY A 20 8.76 14.18 14.57
N THR A 21 7.64 14.43 15.22
CA THR A 21 7.54 14.47 16.69
C THR A 21 6.57 13.41 17.16
N VAL A 22 6.79 12.86 18.37
CA VAL A 22 5.97 11.75 18.91
C VAL A 22 4.60 12.25 19.36
N GLU A 23 4.55 13.45 19.92
CA GLU A 23 3.32 14.07 20.42
C GLU A 23 2.90 15.18 19.45
N VAL A 24 1.87 14.90 18.64
CA VAL A 24 1.30 15.87 17.71
C VAL A 24 -0.20 15.94 17.93
N PRO A 25 -0.72 17.05 18.48
CA PRO A 25 -2.16 17.21 18.70
C PRO A 25 -3.00 17.05 17.42
N ALA A 26 -2.43 17.35 16.25
CA ALA A 26 -3.08 17.19 14.95
C ALA A 26 -3.04 15.74 14.39
N ALA A 27 -2.36 14.79 15.04
CA ALA A 27 -2.23 13.42 14.56
C ALA A 27 -3.57 12.69 14.36
N PRO A 28 -4.59 12.81 15.24
CA PRO A 28 -5.90 12.18 15.01
C PRO A 28 -6.57 12.68 13.73
N LEU A 29 -6.54 13.99 13.47
CA LEU A 29 -7.04 14.56 12.22
C LEU A 29 -6.25 14.03 11.02
N GLY A 30 -4.92 13.91 11.16
CA GLY A 30 -4.07 13.32 10.14
C GLY A 30 -4.43 11.86 9.81
N ILE A 31 -4.68 11.03 10.82
CA ILE A 31 -5.12 9.64 10.66
C ILE A 31 -6.49 9.57 9.96
N CYS A 32 -7.44 10.43 10.35
CA CYS A 32 -8.74 10.54 9.69
C CYS A 32 -8.58 10.88 8.20
N LEU A 33 -7.72 11.85 7.85
CA LEU A 33 -7.46 12.21 6.45
C LEU A 33 -6.80 11.07 5.66
N ILE A 34 -5.92 10.31 6.28
CA ILE A 34 -5.32 9.11 5.66
C ILE A 34 -6.38 8.05 5.38
N GLY A 35 -7.28 7.80 6.34
CA GLY A 35 -8.40 6.87 6.18
C GLY A 35 -9.33 7.29 5.04
N LEU A 36 -9.77 8.55 5.03
CA LEU A 36 -10.61 9.12 3.98
C LEU A 36 -9.94 9.05 2.61
N GLY A 37 -8.65 9.39 2.54
CA GLY A 37 -7.86 9.25 1.34
C GLY A 37 -7.75 7.79 0.88
N GLY A 38 -7.61 6.84 1.79
CA GLY A 38 -7.62 5.40 1.50
C GLY A 38 -8.94 4.91 0.93
N VAL A 39 -10.08 5.35 1.49
CA VAL A 39 -11.42 5.03 0.96
C VAL A 39 -11.60 5.61 -0.44
N LEU A 40 -11.26 6.89 -0.64
CA LEU A 40 -11.35 7.54 -1.96
C LEU A 40 -10.44 6.88 -2.99
N HIS A 41 -9.27 6.40 -2.55
CA HIS A 41 -8.33 5.65 -3.38
C HIS A 41 -8.95 4.34 -3.87
N LEU A 42 -9.54 3.56 -2.95
CA LEU A 42 -10.21 2.30 -3.28
C LEU A 42 -11.39 2.54 -4.23
N TRP A 43 -12.22 3.54 -3.93
CA TRP A 43 -13.37 3.91 -4.76
C TRP A 43 -12.95 4.33 -6.17
N SER A 44 -11.92 5.18 -6.27
CA SER A 44 -11.37 5.63 -7.56
C SER A 44 -10.84 4.48 -8.39
N LYS A 45 -10.17 3.52 -7.76
CA LYS A 45 -9.59 2.35 -8.46
C LYS A 45 -10.64 1.31 -8.83
N GLY A 46 -11.68 1.12 -8.03
CA GLY A 46 -12.77 0.21 -8.34
C GLY A 46 -13.64 0.67 -9.50
N CYS A 47 -13.69 1.97 -9.78
CA CYS A 47 -14.39 2.54 -10.95
C CYS A 47 -13.51 2.63 -12.21
N LEU A 48 -12.18 2.73 -12.08
CA LEU A 48 -11.31 3.12 -13.18
C LEU A 48 -11.02 1.97 -14.16
N GLU A 49 -11.29 2.22 -15.44
CA GLU A 49 -10.90 1.36 -16.57
C GLU A 49 -9.96 2.14 -17.50
N GLN A 50 -8.69 2.17 -17.12
CA GLN A 50 -7.71 3.12 -17.67
C GLN A 50 -7.51 2.96 -19.19
N ASN A 51 -7.74 4.05 -19.93
CA ASN A 51 -7.62 4.16 -21.39
C ASN A 51 -8.57 3.27 -22.22
N LEU A 52 -9.54 2.57 -21.59
CA LEU A 52 -10.50 1.74 -22.31
C LEU A 52 -11.80 2.49 -22.60
N ARG A 53 -12.24 3.30 -21.64
CA ARG A 53 -13.38 4.21 -21.77
C ARG A 53 -13.22 5.40 -20.83
N LEU A 54 -13.88 6.51 -21.15
CA LEU A 54 -13.98 7.63 -20.24
C LEU A 54 -14.94 7.26 -19.09
N ILE A 55 -14.43 7.24 -17.86
CA ILE A 55 -15.22 6.94 -16.64
C ILE A 55 -15.64 8.27 -16.00
N THR A 56 -16.94 8.48 -15.85
CA THR A 56 -17.52 9.70 -15.26
C THR A 56 -18.43 9.41 -14.05
N SER A 57 -18.55 8.15 -13.63
CA SER A 57 -19.30 7.76 -12.43
C SER A 57 -18.44 7.64 -11.17
N GLY A 58 -19.08 7.36 -10.03
CA GLY A 58 -18.40 7.27 -8.74
C GLY A 58 -17.73 8.61 -8.35
N PRO A 59 -16.47 8.60 -7.90
CA PRO A 59 -15.80 9.83 -7.49
C PRO A 59 -15.38 10.69 -8.69
N TYR A 60 -15.32 10.11 -9.90
CA TYR A 60 -15.05 10.85 -11.14
C TYR A 60 -16.16 11.85 -11.47
N ARG A 61 -17.37 11.65 -10.94
CA ARG A 61 -18.48 12.62 -11.12
C ARG A 61 -18.19 13.99 -10.51
N PHE A 62 -17.31 14.06 -9.52
CA PHE A 62 -17.03 15.25 -8.71
C PHE A 62 -15.62 15.81 -8.89
N SER A 63 -14.71 15.00 -9.41
CA SER A 63 -13.30 15.34 -9.61
C SER A 63 -12.79 14.58 -10.81
N ARG A 64 -12.07 15.22 -11.72
CA ARG A 64 -11.46 14.52 -12.86
C ARG A 64 -10.32 13.61 -12.45
N ASN A 65 -9.67 13.90 -11.31
CA ASN A 65 -8.53 13.16 -10.80
C ASN A 65 -8.72 12.76 -9.32
N PRO A 66 -9.77 12.00 -8.97
CA PRO A 66 -10.10 11.68 -7.58
C PRO A 66 -9.03 10.80 -6.92
N PHE A 67 -8.32 9.99 -7.71
CA PHE A 67 -7.16 9.23 -7.24
C PHE A 67 -6.00 10.13 -6.79
N TYR A 68 -5.82 11.29 -7.43
CA TYR A 68 -4.80 12.27 -7.03
C TYR A 68 -5.25 13.09 -5.85
N LEU A 69 -6.53 13.44 -5.78
CA LEU A 69 -7.11 14.01 -4.57
C LEU A 69 -6.92 13.07 -3.36
N ALA A 70 -7.21 11.77 -3.53
CA ALA A 70 -6.96 10.75 -2.51
C ALA A 70 -5.50 10.73 -2.05
N ASN A 71 -4.55 10.82 -2.98
CA ASN A 71 -3.13 10.90 -2.62
C ASN A 71 -2.80 12.19 -1.88
N GLY A 72 -3.37 13.34 -2.27
CA GLY A 72 -3.22 14.60 -1.57
C GLY A 72 -3.75 14.54 -0.14
N LEU A 73 -4.92 13.92 0.09
CA LEU A 73 -5.49 13.72 1.42
C LEU A 73 -4.60 12.84 2.30
N VAL A 74 -4.12 11.71 1.77
CA VAL A 74 -3.17 10.84 2.48
C VAL A 74 -1.90 11.60 2.84
N ASP A 75 -1.32 12.33 1.88
CA ASP A 75 -0.06 13.01 2.09
C ASP A 75 -0.22 14.21 3.06
N LEU A 76 -1.36 14.89 3.03
CA LEU A 76 -1.70 15.93 4.01
C LEU A 76 -1.82 15.34 5.41
N GLY A 77 -2.51 14.21 5.54
CA GLY A 77 -2.63 13.52 6.81
C GLY A 77 -1.27 13.07 7.36
N LEU A 78 -0.36 12.60 6.49
CA LEU A 78 1.02 12.32 6.88
C LEU A 78 1.76 13.58 7.35
N CYS A 79 1.60 14.71 6.66
CA CYS A 79 2.20 15.97 7.10
C CYS A 79 1.70 16.40 8.49
N LEU A 80 0.42 16.20 8.78
CA LEU A 80 -0.14 16.46 10.11
C LEU A 80 0.41 15.50 11.18
N VAL A 81 0.62 14.23 10.85
CA VAL A 81 1.30 13.28 11.77
C VAL A 81 2.75 13.67 12.01
N ILE A 82 3.44 14.21 11.00
CA ILE A 82 4.83 14.68 11.15
C ILE A 82 4.91 15.92 12.05
N GLY A 83 3.89 16.78 12.06
CA GLY A 83 3.81 17.92 12.98
C GLY A 83 4.75 19.08 12.66
N ARG A 84 5.31 19.15 11.44
CA ARG A 84 6.25 20.20 11.01
C ARG A 84 5.68 20.99 9.84
N LEU A 85 5.23 22.22 10.09
CA LEU A 85 4.61 23.08 9.08
C LEU A 85 5.51 23.30 7.85
N TRP A 86 6.82 23.50 8.05
CA TRP A 86 7.76 23.70 6.95
C TRP A 86 7.84 22.48 6.01
N ILE A 87 7.73 21.25 6.55
CA ILE A 87 7.69 20.03 5.74
C ILE A 87 6.43 20.02 4.88
N THR A 88 5.28 20.39 5.46
CA THR A 88 4.01 20.52 4.73
C THR A 88 4.14 21.49 3.55
N LEU A 89 4.67 22.69 3.80
CA LEU A 89 4.80 23.73 2.77
C LEU A 89 5.72 23.29 1.62
N VAL A 90 6.91 22.78 1.95
CA VAL A 90 7.86 22.27 0.96
C VAL A 90 7.26 21.09 0.18
N TYR A 91 6.66 20.14 0.89
CA TYR A 91 6.06 18.95 0.27
C TYR A 91 4.94 19.32 -0.69
N PHE A 92 3.99 20.16 -0.28
CA PHE A 92 2.86 20.53 -1.14
C PHE A 92 3.27 21.43 -2.32
N GLY A 93 4.33 22.24 -2.18
CA GLY A 93 4.95 22.92 -3.32
C GLY A 93 5.48 21.93 -4.37
N LEU A 94 6.25 20.93 -3.93
CA LEU A 94 6.76 19.87 -4.81
C LEU A 94 5.65 18.98 -5.38
N TRP A 95 4.64 18.67 -4.57
CA TRP A 95 3.46 17.90 -4.96
C TRP A 95 2.69 18.62 -6.07
N ALA A 96 2.40 19.91 -5.89
CA ALA A 96 1.67 20.70 -6.88
C ALA A 96 2.39 20.72 -8.23
N LEU A 97 3.71 20.92 -8.22
CA LEU A 97 4.52 20.92 -9.45
C LEU A 97 4.50 19.55 -10.15
N ALA A 98 4.73 18.47 -9.41
CA ALA A 98 4.81 17.12 -9.96
C ALA A 98 3.45 16.60 -10.47
N TYR A 99 2.37 16.88 -9.72
CA TYR A 99 1.03 16.44 -10.09
C TYR A 99 0.43 17.28 -11.21
N ARG A 100 0.65 18.61 -11.25
CA ARG A 100 0.28 19.46 -12.39
C ARG A 100 0.78 18.89 -13.72
N ALA A 101 2.08 18.61 -13.79
CA ALA A 101 2.70 18.11 -15.02
C ALA A 101 2.14 16.74 -15.43
N THR A 102 1.91 15.86 -14.44
CA THR A 102 1.34 14.54 -14.67
C THR A 102 -0.10 14.63 -15.17
N ILE A 103 -0.95 15.40 -14.50
CA ILE A 103 -2.36 15.61 -14.85
C ILE A 103 -2.44 16.17 -16.26
N ALA A 104 -1.70 17.23 -16.57
CA ALA A 104 -1.73 17.82 -17.91
C ALA A 104 -1.31 16.83 -19.03
N LYS A 105 -0.40 15.89 -18.73
CA LYS A 105 -0.04 14.82 -19.67
C LYS A 105 -1.15 13.80 -19.83
N GLU A 106 -1.78 13.40 -18.72
CA GLU A 106 -2.88 12.43 -18.73
C GLU A 106 -4.14 13.00 -19.38
N GLU A 107 -4.49 14.25 -19.12
CA GLU A 107 -5.63 14.93 -19.76
C GLU A 107 -5.43 15.08 -21.27
N ARG A 108 -4.23 15.44 -21.74
CA ARG A 108 -3.93 15.46 -23.19
C ARG A 108 -4.09 14.09 -23.84
N ARG A 109 -3.72 13.02 -23.12
CA ARG A 109 -3.94 11.65 -23.61
C ARG A 109 -5.43 11.30 -23.65
N LEU A 110 -6.20 11.69 -22.64
CA LEU A 110 -7.64 11.45 -22.62
C LEU A 110 -8.34 12.21 -23.75
N GLU A 111 -7.95 13.46 -24.01
CA GLU A 111 -8.44 14.24 -25.15
C GLU A 111 -8.17 13.52 -26.48
N SER A 112 -6.98 12.93 -26.65
CA SER A 112 -6.65 12.18 -27.87
C SER A 112 -7.39 10.84 -28.01
N LEU A 113 -7.79 10.22 -26.90
CA LEU A 113 -8.47 8.92 -26.90
C LEU A 113 -9.99 9.05 -27.00
N PHE A 114 -10.55 10.13 -26.45
CA PHE A 114 -11.99 10.39 -26.34
C PHE A 114 -12.31 11.84 -26.78
N PRO A 115 -12.06 12.18 -28.06
CA PRO A 115 -12.27 13.54 -28.56
C PRO A 115 -13.75 13.94 -28.41
N GLY A 116 -14.01 15.18 -28.00
CA GLY A 116 -15.36 15.70 -27.75
C GLY A 116 -15.94 15.29 -26.40
N GLU A 117 -15.96 13.99 -26.09
CA GLU A 117 -16.46 13.47 -24.80
C GLU A 117 -15.66 14.02 -23.61
N PHE A 118 -14.32 13.96 -23.69
CA PHE A 118 -13.47 14.45 -22.61
C PHE A 118 -13.55 15.97 -22.46
N SER A 119 -13.67 16.71 -23.56
CA SER A 119 -13.88 18.16 -23.56
C SER A 119 -15.18 18.55 -22.84
N ALA A 120 -16.31 17.90 -23.14
CA ALA A 120 -17.57 18.12 -22.44
C ALA A 120 -17.44 17.82 -20.93
N TYR A 121 -16.85 16.67 -20.59
CA TYR A 121 -16.59 16.29 -19.21
C TYR A 121 -15.69 17.28 -18.46
N ARG A 122 -14.65 17.79 -19.12
CA ARG A 122 -13.72 18.79 -18.58
C ARG A 122 -14.37 20.14 -18.28
N ALA A 123 -15.38 20.55 -19.06
CA ALA A 123 -16.12 21.79 -18.82
C ALA A 123 -16.98 21.71 -17.54
N CYS A 124 -17.51 20.53 -17.22
CA CYS A 124 -18.42 20.33 -16.10
C CYS A 124 -17.71 19.94 -14.80
N VAL A 125 -16.58 19.22 -14.84
CA VAL A 125 -15.98 18.62 -13.63
C VAL A 125 -14.63 19.28 -13.29
N PRO A 126 -14.40 19.71 -12.03
CA PRO A 126 -13.13 20.32 -11.64
C PRO A 126 -11.98 19.29 -11.63
N VAL A 127 -10.74 19.77 -11.71
CA VAL A 127 -9.55 18.90 -11.84
C VAL A 127 -9.34 18.01 -10.61
N LEU A 128 -9.43 18.60 -9.40
CA LEU A 128 -9.11 17.94 -8.13
C LEU A 128 -10.20 18.16 -7.08
N ILE A 129 -10.36 19.38 -6.57
CA ILE A 129 -11.25 19.68 -5.44
C ILE A 129 -12.69 19.82 -5.96
N PRO A 130 -13.68 19.08 -5.41
CA PRO A 130 -15.08 19.27 -5.75
C PRO A 130 -15.56 20.68 -5.40
N THR A 131 -16.10 21.40 -6.38
CA THR A 131 -16.59 22.79 -6.21
C THR A 131 -18.11 22.88 -6.37
N GLY A 132 -18.84 21.79 -6.11
CA GLY A 132 -20.28 21.67 -6.38
C GLY A 132 -20.63 21.35 -7.84
N ARG A 133 -19.77 21.70 -8.80
CA ARG A 133 -19.91 21.25 -10.20
C ARG A 133 -19.71 19.73 -10.30
N ARG A 134 -20.59 19.07 -11.05
CA ARG A 134 -20.62 17.60 -11.17
C ARG A 134 -21.15 17.16 -12.53
N TRP A 135 -20.70 16.00 -13.00
CA TRP A 135 -21.25 15.38 -14.20
C TRP A 135 -22.69 14.88 -13.94
N PRO A 136 -23.63 15.04 -14.88
CA PRO A 136 -24.99 14.53 -14.71
C PRO A 136 -25.02 13.03 -14.45
N ARG A 137 -25.92 12.58 -13.57
CA ARG A 137 -25.99 11.15 -13.18
C ARG A 137 -26.51 10.27 -14.32
N ALA A 138 -27.40 10.80 -15.15
CA ALA A 138 -27.96 10.09 -16.31
C ALA A 138 -26.87 9.76 -17.35
N ASP A 139 -25.91 10.67 -17.53
CA ASP A 139 -24.83 10.55 -18.51
C ASP A 139 -23.55 9.90 -17.93
N ALA A 140 -23.63 9.40 -16.69
CA ALA A 140 -22.46 8.89 -15.98
C ALA A 140 -22.10 7.46 -16.41
N THR A 141 -20.85 7.25 -16.81
CA THR A 141 -20.36 5.97 -17.33
C THR A 141 -19.47 5.25 -16.30
N GLY A 142 -19.58 3.93 -16.27
CA GLY A 142 -18.82 3.04 -15.39
C GLY A 142 -19.53 2.74 -14.07
N ARG A 143 -19.02 1.77 -13.32
CA ARG A 143 -19.51 1.42 -11.99
C ARG A 143 -18.37 0.94 -11.11
N PHE A 144 -18.53 1.04 -9.79
CA PHE A 144 -17.61 0.42 -8.86
C PHE A 144 -17.72 -1.10 -8.96
N SER A 145 -16.57 -1.79 -8.98
CA SER A 145 -16.51 -3.24 -8.89
C SER A 145 -15.25 -3.69 -8.18
N PHE A 146 -15.37 -4.60 -7.21
CA PHE A 146 -14.22 -5.30 -6.63
C PHE A 146 -13.54 -6.24 -7.64
N GLY A 147 -14.26 -6.68 -8.67
CA GLY A 147 -13.73 -7.44 -9.81
C GLY A 147 -12.99 -6.58 -10.83
N ASN A 148 -12.92 -5.25 -10.65
CA ASN A 148 -12.16 -4.39 -11.55
C ASN A 148 -10.68 -4.84 -11.58
N PRO A 149 -10.05 -5.02 -12.75
CA PRO A 149 -8.66 -5.48 -12.85
C PRO A 149 -7.65 -4.66 -12.02
N ALA A 150 -7.92 -3.37 -11.79
CA ALA A 150 -7.10 -2.52 -10.92
C ALA A 150 -7.09 -2.99 -9.45
N LEU A 151 -8.24 -3.48 -8.94
CA LEU A 151 -8.39 -4.00 -7.58
C LEU A 151 -8.18 -5.52 -7.50
N ALA A 152 -8.70 -6.27 -8.45
CA ALA A 152 -8.64 -7.73 -8.50
C ALA A 152 -7.21 -8.28 -8.53
N ARG A 153 -6.25 -7.51 -9.10
CA ARG A 153 -4.83 -7.87 -9.00
C ARG A 153 -4.28 -7.79 -7.58
N GLY A 154 -4.95 -7.11 -6.66
CA GLY A 154 -4.60 -6.97 -5.24
C GLY A 154 -3.41 -6.06 -4.91
N SER A 155 -2.70 -5.56 -5.93
CA SER A 155 -1.56 -4.66 -5.73
C SER A 155 -1.90 -3.34 -5.02
N GLU A 156 -3.17 -2.93 -5.09
CA GLU A 156 -3.67 -1.74 -4.39
C GLU A 156 -3.93 -2.01 -2.90
N TYR A 157 -4.26 -3.24 -2.48
CA TYR A 157 -4.38 -3.58 -1.06
C TYR A 157 -3.02 -3.50 -0.35
N ALA A 158 -1.97 -4.05 -0.97
CA ALA A 158 -0.61 -3.92 -0.44
C ALA A 158 -0.14 -2.44 -0.38
N ARG A 159 -0.64 -1.59 -1.29
CA ARG A 159 -0.39 -0.15 -1.24
C ARG A 159 -1.14 0.51 -0.10
N LEU A 160 -2.43 0.22 0.08
CA LEU A 160 -3.25 0.75 1.17
C LEU A 160 -2.70 0.34 2.54
N LEU A 161 -2.27 -0.92 2.70
CA LEU A 161 -1.57 -1.37 3.90
C LEU A 161 -0.30 -0.54 4.15
N GLY A 162 0.54 -0.35 3.12
CA GLY A 162 1.72 0.50 3.23
C GLY A 162 1.41 1.97 3.56
N ILE A 163 0.25 2.49 3.16
CA ILE A 163 -0.22 3.84 3.53
C ILE A 163 -0.65 3.85 5.01
N ALA A 164 -1.44 2.87 5.43
CA ALA A 164 -1.93 2.75 6.80
C ALA A 164 -0.79 2.59 7.82
N MET A 165 0.29 1.90 7.44
CA MET A 165 1.47 1.75 8.29
C MET A 165 2.34 3.01 8.40
N ALA A 166 2.26 3.94 7.44
CA ALA A 166 3.21 5.06 7.37
C ALA A 166 3.21 5.98 8.61
N PRO A 167 2.06 6.35 9.20
CA PRO A 167 2.02 7.08 10.47
C PRO A 167 2.75 6.37 11.61
N ALA A 168 2.51 5.06 11.74
CA ALA A 168 3.12 4.25 12.79
C ALA A 168 4.64 4.13 12.60
N VAL A 169 5.12 4.02 11.36
CA VAL A 169 6.56 4.06 11.05
C VAL A 169 7.18 5.41 11.43
N ILE A 170 6.50 6.53 11.16
CA ILE A 170 6.98 7.86 11.56
C ILE A 170 7.03 8.00 13.09
N GLN A 171 5.99 7.54 13.78
CA GLN A 171 5.93 7.54 15.25
C GLN A 171 7.01 6.67 15.87
N ALA A 172 7.20 5.45 15.36
CA ALA A 172 8.24 4.53 15.80
C ALA A 172 9.64 5.14 15.65
N ALA A 173 9.92 5.82 14.53
CA ALA A 173 11.17 6.55 14.34
C ALA A 173 11.31 7.76 15.28
N GLY A 174 10.20 8.39 15.68
CA GLY A 174 10.18 9.42 16.73
C GLY A 174 10.54 8.86 18.10
N ILE A 175 9.93 7.73 18.49
CA ILE A 175 10.21 7.02 19.75
C ILE A 175 11.69 6.62 19.79
N LEU A 176 12.21 6.00 18.72
CA LEU A 176 13.62 5.61 18.64
C LEU A 176 14.57 6.80 18.78
N ARG A 177 14.22 7.97 18.25
CA ARG A 177 15.03 9.20 18.42
C ARG A 177 14.96 9.78 19.82
N ARG A 178 13.80 9.67 20.49
CA ARG A 178 13.57 10.13 21.87
C ARG A 178 14.31 9.24 22.87
N GLU A 179 14.07 7.94 22.82
CA GLU A 179 14.58 6.96 23.78
C GLU A 179 16.02 6.51 23.48
N ARG A 180 16.45 6.56 22.20
CA ARG A 180 17.78 6.14 21.76
C ARG A 180 18.10 4.71 22.25
N GLY A 181 19.21 4.52 22.98
CA GLY A 181 19.60 3.23 23.55
C GLY A 181 18.74 2.78 24.74
N ALA A 182 17.98 3.69 25.36
CA ALA A 182 17.06 3.35 26.45
C ALA A 182 15.83 2.57 25.97
N ILE A 183 15.61 2.45 24.64
CA ILE A 183 14.52 1.66 24.06
C ILE A 183 14.59 0.17 24.43
N PHE A 184 15.78 -0.32 24.83
CA PHE A 184 16.01 -1.69 25.25
C PHE A 184 15.76 -1.94 26.74
N LEU A 185 15.43 -0.90 27.51
CA LEU A 185 15.04 -1.03 28.91
C LEU A 185 13.62 -1.54 29.01
N GLU A 186 13.33 -2.31 30.07
CA GLU A 186 12.03 -2.97 30.28
C GLU A 186 10.87 -1.96 30.36
N GLU A 187 11.11 -0.78 30.93
CA GLU A 187 10.17 0.35 30.96
C GLU A 187 9.70 0.81 29.58
N ASN A 188 10.49 0.55 28.53
CA ASN A 188 10.21 0.92 27.15
C ASN A 188 9.77 -0.27 26.26
N ALA A 189 9.48 -1.43 26.86
CA ALA A 189 9.13 -2.67 26.15
C ALA A 189 7.96 -2.48 25.16
N ALA A 190 6.96 -1.66 25.50
CA ALA A 190 5.84 -1.37 24.61
C ALA A 190 6.27 -0.63 23.33
N GLY A 191 7.19 0.34 23.44
CA GLY A 191 7.73 1.08 22.30
C GLY A 191 8.54 0.17 21.37
N LEU A 192 9.34 -0.72 21.97
CA LEU A 192 10.12 -1.72 21.23
C LEU A 192 9.21 -2.74 20.53
N ALA A 193 8.17 -3.23 21.19
CA ALA A 193 7.18 -4.14 20.60
C ALA A 193 6.50 -3.52 19.36
N VAL A 194 6.16 -2.22 19.40
CA VAL A 194 5.60 -1.50 18.24
C VAL A 194 6.59 -1.47 17.08
N ILE A 195 7.88 -1.20 17.33
CA ILE A 195 8.91 -1.18 16.28
C ILE A 195 9.04 -2.55 15.62
N VAL A 196 9.11 -3.61 16.42
CA VAL A 196 9.21 -5.01 15.93
C VAL A 196 7.97 -5.40 15.14
N PHE A 197 6.77 -5.07 15.65
CA PHE A 197 5.51 -5.35 14.97
C PHE A 197 5.41 -4.63 13.61
N LEU A 198 5.88 -3.38 13.51
CA LEU A 198 5.90 -2.65 12.25
C LEU A 198 6.86 -3.27 11.23
N ALA A 199 8.00 -3.79 11.68
CA ALA A 199 8.90 -4.55 10.81
C ALA A 199 8.23 -5.82 10.28
N ALA A 200 7.53 -6.57 11.14
CA ALA A 200 6.75 -7.74 10.73
C ALA A 200 5.64 -7.40 9.73
N LEU A 201 4.85 -6.35 9.99
CA LEU A 201 3.84 -5.86 9.05
C LEU A 201 4.43 -5.43 7.70
N TRP A 202 5.66 -4.90 7.70
CA TRP A 202 6.32 -4.51 6.45
C TRP A 202 6.66 -5.71 5.60
N ILE A 203 7.09 -6.81 6.24
CA ILE A 203 7.33 -8.10 5.59
C ILE A 203 6.01 -8.64 5.00
N VAL A 204 4.92 -8.63 5.76
CA VAL A 204 3.59 -9.03 5.27
C VAL A 204 3.19 -8.20 4.05
N LYS A 205 3.38 -6.88 4.11
CA LYS A 205 3.10 -5.97 3.00
C LYS A 205 3.96 -6.25 1.76
N LEU A 206 5.24 -6.62 1.92
CA LEU A 206 6.10 -7.04 0.80
C LEU A 206 5.62 -8.35 0.18
N ALA A 207 5.24 -9.32 1.02
CA ALA A 207 4.70 -10.60 0.58
C ALA A 207 3.40 -10.43 -0.20
N LEU A 208 2.45 -9.64 0.32
CA LEU A 208 1.22 -9.30 -0.38
C LEU A 208 1.53 -8.63 -1.73
N ALA A 209 2.47 -7.70 -1.76
CA ALA A 209 2.85 -7.03 -3.01
C ALA A 209 3.44 -7.99 -4.05
N GLU A 210 4.22 -9.00 -3.64
CA GLU A 210 4.78 -10.02 -4.54
C GLU A 210 3.67 -10.96 -5.05
N THR A 211 2.87 -11.52 -4.14
CA THR A 211 1.71 -12.39 -4.45
C THR A 211 0.78 -11.75 -5.47
N PHE A 212 0.55 -10.44 -5.37
CA PHE A 212 -0.40 -9.72 -6.21
C PHE A 212 0.18 -9.16 -7.50
N ARG A 213 1.48 -8.82 -7.56
CA ARG A 213 2.10 -8.26 -8.78
C ARG A 213 2.53 -9.34 -9.77
N ARG A 214 2.75 -10.56 -9.32
CA ARG A 214 3.26 -11.65 -10.16
C ARG A 214 2.46 -12.93 -9.88
N PRO A 215 1.27 -13.08 -10.50
CA PRO A 215 0.50 -14.31 -10.37
C PRO A 215 1.26 -15.57 -10.84
N GLU A 216 2.28 -15.38 -11.67
CA GLU A 216 3.19 -16.42 -12.17
C GLU A 216 4.14 -16.96 -11.09
N THR A 217 4.31 -16.28 -9.95
CA THR A 217 5.24 -16.68 -8.87
C THR A 217 4.48 -17.16 -7.62
N MET A 218 3.28 -17.71 -7.79
CA MET A 218 2.29 -17.89 -6.72
C MET A 218 2.53 -19.10 -5.80
N LEU A 219 2.39 -18.83 -4.50
CA LEU A 219 2.44 -19.75 -3.37
C LEU A 219 1.28 -20.75 -3.25
N LEU A 220 0.11 -20.37 -3.76
CA LEU A 220 -1.09 -21.21 -3.75
C LEU A 220 -1.46 -21.50 -5.21
N PRO A 221 -0.98 -22.60 -5.82
CA PRO A 221 -1.29 -22.95 -7.20
C PRO A 221 -2.78 -23.25 -7.45
N PHE A 222 -3.61 -23.22 -6.41
CA PHE A 222 -4.91 -23.88 -6.40
C PHE A 222 -6.12 -23.00 -6.76
N GLU A 223 -6.01 -21.66 -6.81
CA GLU A 223 -7.22 -20.83 -6.97
C GLU A 223 -7.08 -19.64 -7.92
N ARG A 224 -7.93 -19.60 -8.95
CA ARG A 224 -7.97 -18.51 -9.96
C ARG A 224 -8.87 -17.36 -9.51
N HIS A 225 -9.65 -17.48 -8.44
CA HIS A 225 -10.53 -16.41 -7.98
C HIS A 225 -9.83 -15.43 -7.00
N PRO A 226 -9.74 -14.10 -7.27
CA PRO A 226 -8.96 -13.15 -6.46
C PRO A 226 -9.43 -12.97 -5.00
N LEU A 227 -10.75 -13.01 -4.76
CA LEU A 227 -11.32 -12.84 -3.42
C LEU A 227 -11.03 -14.05 -2.53
N LEU A 228 -11.13 -15.26 -3.08
CA LEU A 228 -10.83 -16.49 -2.35
C LEU A 228 -9.33 -16.57 -2.02
N ARG A 229 -8.47 -16.09 -2.94
CA ARG A 229 -7.03 -15.91 -2.70
C ARG A 229 -6.72 -14.97 -1.54
N MET A 230 -7.40 -13.82 -1.47
CA MET A 230 -7.25 -12.88 -0.35
C MET A 230 -7.73 -13.52 0.96
N ALA A 231 -8.86 -14.23 0.94
CA ALA A 231 -9.42 -14.90 2.11
C ALA A 231 -8.49 -15.99 2.64
N ILE A 232 -7.92 -16.85 1.77
CA ILE A 232 -6.97 -17.90 2.18
C ILE A 232 -5.67 -17.29 2.72
N GLY A 233 -5.13 -16.26 2.06
CA GLY A 233 -3.93 -15.58 2.54
C GLY A 233 -4.14 -14.90 3.91
N LEU A 234 -5.29 -14.25 4.10
CA LEU A 234 -5.68 -13.66 5.39
C LEU A 234 -5.99 -14.74 6.45
N ALA A 235 -6.55 -15.89 6.06
CA ALA A 235 -6.80 -17.00 6.95
C ALA A 235 -5.50 -17.69 7.39
N LEU A 236 -4.53 -17.87 6.50
CA LEU A 236 -3.21 -18.39 6.85
C LEU A 236 -2.43 -17.42 7.74
N LEU A 237 -2.49 -16.12 7.43
CA LEU A 237 -1.92 -15.07 8.29
C LEU A 237 -2.63 -15.03 9.65
N GLY A 238 -3.97 -15.11 9.65
CA GLY A 238 -4.80 -15.14 10.85
C GLY A 238 -4.54 -16.38 11.69
N ALA A 239 -4.37 -17.55 11.08
CA ALA A 239 -3.98 -18.78 11.75
C ALA A 239 -2.57 -18.68 12.34
N ALA A 240 -1.61 -18.11 11.60
CA ALA A 240 -0.26 -17.87 12.13
C ALA A 240 -0.25 -16.91 13.33
N VAL A 241 -1.17 -15.93 13.37
CA VAL A 241 -1.38 -15.05 14.51
C VAL A 241 -2.15 -15.75 15.65
N ALA A 242 -3.12 -16.59 15.33
CA ALA A 242 -3.98 -17.29 16.29
C ALA A 242 -3.29 -18.47 16.99
N VAL A 243 -2.19 -19.00 16.44
CA VAL A 243 -1.38 -20.07 17.06
C VAL A 243 -0.67 -19.61 18.35
N GLY A 244 -0.78 -18.34 18.73
CA GLY A 244 -0.39 -17.85 20.05
C GLY A 244 1.09 -17.49 20.16
N GLU A 245 1.46 -16.89 21.29
CA GLU A 245 2.78 -16.29 21.51
C GLU A 245 3.92 -17.31 21.50
N PRO A 246 5.08 -16.95 20.91
CA PRO A 246 5.31 -15.81 20.04
C PRO A 246 5.09 -16.21 18.58
N TRP A 247 4.03 -15.67 17.96
CA TRP A 247 3.72 -15.79 16.53
C TRP A 247 4.91 -15.36 15.64
N ALA A 248 5.76 -14.46 16.15
CA ALA A 248 7.02 -14.06 15.52
C ALA A 248 8.00 -15.23 15.34
N MET A 249 7.98 -16.23 16.25
CA MET A 249 8.78 -17.46 16.14
C MET A 249 8.32 -18.37 15.02
N ALA A 250 7.04 -18.29 14.63
CA ALA A 250 6.51 -19.07 13.52
C ALA A 250 6.79 -18.42 12.15
N LEU A 251 7.19 -17.14 12.07
CA LEU A 251 7.38 -16.44 10.80
C LEU A 251 8.42 -17.12 9.88
N PRO A 252 9.64 -17.48 10.34
CA PRO A 252 10.61 -18.18 9.49
C PRO A 252 10.11 -19.54 9.03
N VAL A 253 9.44 -20.30 9.91
CA VAL A 253 8.88 -21.62 9.62
C VAL A 253 7.74 -21.51 8.60
N LEU A 254 6.87 -20.52 8.74
CA LEU A 254 5.81 -20.22 7.79
C LEU A 254 6.40 -19.90 6.40
N TRP A 255 7.43 -19.05 6.32
CA TRP A 255 8.09 -18.76 5.05
C TRP A 255 8.78 -19.98 4.45
N MET A 256 9.38 -20.84 5.27
CA MET A 256 9.97 -22.10 4.83
C MET A 256 8.90 -23.07 4.32
N ALA A 257 7.77 -23.23 5.01
CA ALA A 257 6.65 -24.05 4.57
C ALA A 257 6.08 -23.52 3.24
N LEU A 258 5.92 -22.20 3.13
CA LEU A 258 5.52 -21.52 1.90
C LEU A 258 6.55 -21.76 0.78
N LEU A 259 7.86 -21.60 1.05
CA LEU A 259 8.90 -21.89 0.06
C LEU A 259 8.88 -23.35 -0.38
N VAL A 260 8.72 -24.30 0.55
CA VAL A 260 8.62 -25.73 0.27
C VAL A 260 7.38 -26.04 -0.56
N LEU A 261 6.23 -25.43 -0.27
CA LEU A 261 5.03 -25.55 -1.08
C LEU A 261 5.21 -24.96 -2.48
N ASP A 262 5.89 -23.82 -2.63
CA ASP A 262 6.24 -23.25 -3.94
C ASP A 262 7.19 -24.18 -4.71
N ARG A 263 8.23 -24.72 -4.05
CA ARG A 263 9.18 -25.65 -4.66
C ARG A 263 8.55 -27.00 -5.00
N GLY A 264 7.73 -27.56 -4.12
CA GLY A 264 7.02 -28.83 -4.29
C GLY A 264 5.90 -28.73 -5.32
N GLY A 265 5.24 -27.59 -5.41
CA GLY A 265 4.34 -27.26 -6.51
C GLY A 265 5.04 -27.29 -7.87
N ARG A 266 6.33 -26.91 -7.96
CA ARG A 266 7.10 -27.09 -9.21
C ARG A 266 7.21 -28.57 -9.59
N PHE A 267 7.53 -29.44 -8.63
CA PHE A 267 7.69 -30.88 -8.88
C PHE A 267 6.38 -31.58 -9.27
N LEU A 268 5.27 -31.23 -8.61
CA LEU A 268 3.96 -31.86 -8.86
C LEU A 268 3.32 -31.45 -10.18
N PHE A 269 3.63 -30.26 -10.71
CA PHE A 269 2.97 -29.70 -11.90
C PHE A 269 3.86 -29.63 -13.15
N ASP A 270 5.20 -29.64 -13.05
CA ASP A 270 6.06 -29.86 -14.23
C ASP A 270 5.95 -31.31 -14.75
N GLY A 271 5.54 -32.26 -13.89
CA GLY A 271 5.35 -33.66 -14.27
C GLY A 271 4.01 -33.97 -14.96
N ARG A 272 3.08 -33.03 -15.07
CA ARG A 272 1.79 -33.23 -15.76
C ARG A 272 1.51 -32.13 -16.79
N ARG A 273 1.67 -32.53 -18.05
CA ARG A 273 1.15 -31.93 -19.31
C ARG A 273 2.08 -30.99 -20.10
N GLU A 274 2.76 -31.63 -21.05
CA GLU A 274 2.65 -31.26 -22.46
C GLU A 274 1.18 -31.18 -22.93
N GLU A 275 0.95 -30.39 -23.97
CA GLU A 275 -0.32 -30.07 -24.66
C GLU A 275 -1.12 -28.89 -24.09
N GLY A 276 -0.84 -27.68 -24.62
CA GLY A 276 -1.84 -26.61 -24.69
C GLY A 276 -1.45 -25.21 -24.20
N ARG A 277 -0.70 -24.46 -25.03
CA ARG A 277 -0.69 -22.99 -25.23
C ARG A 277 -0.36 -21.99 -24.11
N TYR A 278 -0.05 -22.33 -22.87
CA TYR A 278 0.47 -21.32 -21.92
C TYR A 278 1.63 -21.84 -21.06
N ARG A 279 2.88 -21.54 -21.47
CA ARG A 279 4.04 -21.61 -20.55
C ARG A 279 3.90 -20.49 -19.53
N LEU A 280 3.40 -20.81 -18.33
CA LEU A 280 3.58 -19.95 -17.16
C LEU A 280 5.06 -20.00 -16.77
N VAL A 281 5.85 -19.03 -17.22
CA VAL A 281 7.26 -18.90 -16.82
C VAL A 281 7.30 -18.46 -15.35
N ARG A 282 7.26 -19.43 -14.42
CA ARG A 282 7.38 -19.15 -12.99
C ARG A 282 8.73 -18.50 -12.69
N ARG A 283 8.71 -17.26 -12.22
CA ARG A 283 9.92 -16.52 -11.80
C ARG A 283 10.19 -16.70 -10.30
N PRO A 284 11.45 -16.65 -9.85
CA PRO A 284 11.76 -16.63 -8.43
C PRO A 284 11.21 -15.35 -7.76
N TRP A 285 10.84 -15.49 -6.49
CA TRP A 285 10.35 -14.41 -5.64
C TRP A 285 11.40 -13.31 -5.50
N ARG A 286 11.11 -12.12 -6.03
CA ARG A 286 12.08 -11.03 -6.04
C ARG A 286 12.43 -10.53 -4.64
N PHE A 287 11.44 -10.53 -3.75
CA PHE A 287 11.59 -10.03 -2.37
C PHE A 287 11.83 -11.13 -1.35
N PHE A 288 11.92 -12.41 -1.76
CA PHE A 288 12.14 -13.51 -0.81
C PHE A 288 13.38 -13.32 0.06
N PRO A 289 14.55 -12.89 -0.47
CA PRO A 289 15.71 -12.66 0.38
C PRO A 289 15.46 -11.59 1.46
N ALA A 290 14.76 -10.51 1.11
CA ALA A 290 14.41 -9.44 2.05
C ALA A 290 13.36 -9.88 3.08
N ILE A 291 12.40 -10.71 2.66
CA ILE A 291 11.37 -11.30 3.53
C ILE A 291 12.02 -12.26 4.53
N ALA A 292 12.84 -13.20 4.04
CA ALA A 292 13.55 -14.18 4.86
C ALA A 292 14.50 -13.50 5.86
N PHE A 293 15.32 -12.56 5.39
CA PHE A 293 16.22 -11.80 6.26
C PHE A 293 15.46 -11.00 7.31
N GLY A 294 14.40 -10.29 6.91
CA GLY A 294 13.57 -9.53 7.84
C GLY A 294 12.91 -10.42 8.91
N SER A 295 12.45 -11.62 8.54
CA SER A 295 11.84 -12.56 9.49
C SER A 295 12.86 -13.16 10.45
N ILE A 296 14.09 -13.45 9.99
CA ILE A 296 15.17 -13.88 10.87
C ILE A 296 15.53 -12.77 11.86
N LEU A 297 15.64 -11.52 11.38
CA LEU A 297 15.94 -10.38 12.25
C LEU A 297 14.87 -10.18 13.33
N VAL A 298 13.59 -10.20 12.94
CA VAL A 298 12.46 -10.11 13.87
C VAL A 298 12.49 -11.25 14.88
N PHE A 299 12.73 -12.49 14.44
CA PHE A 299 12.87 -13.66 15.30
C PHE A 299 13.99 -13.46 16.33
N SER A 300 15.20 -13.11 15.87
CA SER A 300 16.35 -12.89 16.74
C SER A 300 16.10 -11.79 17.76
N CYS A 301 15.47 -10.67 17.37
CA CYS A 301 15.11 -9.61 18.29
C CYS A 301 14.13 -10.11 19.38
N VAL A 302 13.07 -10.84 19.00
CA VAL A 302 12.08 -11.37 19.96
C VAL A 302 12.70 -12.39 20.90
N THR A 303 13.56 -13.30 20.40
CA THR A 303 14.24 -14.29 21.24
C THR A 303 15.17 -13.63 22.26
N VAL A 304 15.95 -12.62 21.83
CA VAL A 304 16.82 -11.85 22.73
C VAL A 304 16.00 -11.14 23.81
N LEU A 305 14.88 -10.53 23.45
CA LEU A 305 14.00 -9.84 24.41
C LEU A 305 13.37 -10.80 25.42
N ASN A 306 12.95 -11.99 24.98
CA ASN A 306 12.37 -13.00 25.88
C ASN A 306 13.39 -13.67 26.81
N HIS A 307 14.70 -13.59 26.51
CA HIS A 307 15.77 -14.20 27.30
C HIS A 307 16.63 -13.15 28.02
N TRP A 308 16.25 -11.87 27.95
CA TRP A 308 16.89 -10.83 28.73
C TRP A 308 16.44 -10.95 30.18
N PRO A 309 17.36 -11.07 31.16
CA PRO A 309 16.97 -11.18 32.56
C PRO A 309 16.23 -9.90 32.99
N PRO A 310 15.12 -10.00 33.76
CA PRO A 310 14.52 -8.82 34.39
C PRO A 310 15.58 -8.18 35.31
N VAL A 311 15.73 -6.87 35.19
CA VAL A 311 16.69 -6.07 35.98
C VAL A 311 16.05 -5.66 37.30
#